data_AF-A0A1F2QM31-F1
#
_entry.id   AF-A0A1F2QM31-F1
#
_cell.length_a   1.000
_cell.length_b   1.000
_cell.length_c   1.000
_cell.angle_alpha   90.00
_cell.angle_beta   90.00
_cell.angle_gamma   90.00
#
_symmetry.space_group_name_H-M   'P 1'
#
loop_
_entity.id
_entity.type
_entity.pdbx_description
1 polymer ?
#
loop_
_entity_poly.entity_id
_entity_poly.type
_entity_poly.pdbx_seq_one_letter_code
_entity_poly.pdbx_strand_id
1 'polypeptide(L)'
;MQPSKKSEGNLDRLLKARAEIDEELRRHKSTLTVLFTDIVGSTHYFERFGDTAGLAMLHRHTEQATAVIQQHQGNVIKTIGDSVMAEFPEPTLAVRAAVDIQRQQWKQNEQLPDQEQTHLRIGVHAGLGFRYGGDVYGDVVNVAARVTKRTGPAQILISGAVRETLSGDAQLRCHSLGKITIEGRAEKEEVFEALWTDAETYADLRRRLSSALQRGDLVSPGVQLDDLMPVEPG
;
A
#
# COMPACT_ATOMS: atom_id res chain seq x y z
N MET A 1 47.81 -12.48 32.38
CA MET A 1 47.17 -13.37 31.39
C MET A 1 46.33 -12.46 30.49
N GLN A 2 46.75 -12.23 29.25
CA GLN A 2 46.22 -11.19 28.35
C GLN A 2 45.02 -11.68 27.54
N PRO A 3 43.82 -11.11 27.68
CA PRO A 3 42.76 -11.21 26.69
C PRO A 3 42.76 -9.92 25.86
N SER A 4 43.42 -9.86 24.70
CA SER A 4 43.39 -8.61 23.92
C SER A 4 43.55 -8.80 22.41
N LYS A 5 44.61 -9.44 21.90
CA LYS A 5 44.86 -9.43 20.44
C LYS A 5 43.99 -10.34 19.56
N LYS A 6 43.46 -11.45 20.10
CA LYS A 6 42.66 -12.43 19.32
C LYS A 6 41.20 -11.97 19.09
N SER A 7 40.71 -11.09 19.98
CA SER A 7 39.38 -10.48 19.92
C SER A 7 39.31 -9.38 18.85
N GLU A 8 40.31 -8.50 18.82
CA GLU A 8 40.42 -7.42 17.83
C GLU A 8 40.49 -7.96 16.40
N GLY A 9 41.32 -8.98 16.15
CA GLY A 9 41.42 -9.59 14.81
C GLY A 9 40.17 -10.36 14.34
N ASN A 10 39.26 -10.74 15.25
CA ASN A 10 37.97 -11.33 14.89
C ASN A 10 36.93 -10.24 14.60
N LEU A 11 36.91 -9.18 15.40
CA LEU A 11 36.05 -8.02 15.19
C LEU A 11 36.35 -7.33 13.85
N ASP A 12 37.62 -7.10 13.52
CA ASP A 12 38.02 -6.47 12.25
C ASP A 12 37.59 -7.29 11.03
N ARG A 13 37.66 -8.62 11.13
CA ARG A 13 37.19 -9.53 10.07
C ARG A 13 35.67 -9.46 9.91
N LEU A 14 34.93 -9.44 11.01
CA LEU A 14 33.47 -9.32 10.98
C LEU A 14 33.04 -7.95 10.43
N LEU A 15 33.72 -6.87 10.81
CA LEU A 15 33.48 -5.53 10.27
C LEU A 15 33.78 -5.46 8.77
N LYS A 16 34.86 -6.08 8.32
CA LYS A 16 35.19 -6.16 6.89
C LYS A 16 34.16 -6.96 6.10
N ALA A 17 33.77 -8.14 6.59
CA ALA A 17 32.75 -8.97 5.95
C ALA A 17 31.41 -8.23 5.87
N ARG A 18 31.03 -7.51 6.94
CA ARG A 18 29.83 -6.65 6.94
C ARG A 18 29.92 -5.56 5.86
N ALA A 19 31.04 -4.86 5.75
CA ALA A 19 31.22 -3.82 4.74
C ALA A 19 31.13 -4.36 3.30
N GLU A 20 31.69 -5.55 3.04
CA GLU A 20 31.59 -6.23 1.75
C GLU A 20 30.14 -6.64 1.43
N ILE A 21 29.41 -7.18 2.41
CA ILE A 21 27.98 -7.51 2.25
C ILE A 21 27.15 -6.26 1.99
N ASP A 22 27.38 -5.17 2.74
CA ASP A 22 26.64 -3.92 2.58
C ASP A 22 26.87 -3.30 1.20
N GLU A 23 28.08 -3.40 0.67
CA GLU A 23 28.42 -2.95 -0.68
C GLU A 23 27.76 -3.80 -1.77
N GLU A 24 27.80 -5.12 -1.65
CA GLU A 24 27.10 -6.01 -2.58
C GLU A 24 25.59 -5.80 -2.55
N LEU A 25 24.98 -5.62 -1.36
CA LEU A 25 23.57 -5.26 -1.25
C LEU A 25 23.27 -3.92 -1.90
N ARG A 26 24.13 -2.91 -1.74
CA ARG A 26 23.97 -1.59 -2.37
C ARG A 26 23.99 -1.69 -3.90
N ARG A 27 24.85 -2.53 -4.48
CA ARG A 27 24.94 -2.74 -5.93
C ARG A 27 23.70 -3.39 -6.54
N HIS A 28 22.99 -4.21 -5.76
CA HIS A 28 21.76 -4.87 -6.19
C HIS A 28 20.50 -4.04 -5.92
N LYS A 29 20.62 -2.87 -5.29
CA LYS A 29 19.48 -1.96 -5.10
C LYS A 29 19.13 -1.27 -6.42
N SER A 30 17.84 -1.24 -6.70
CA SER A 30 17.25 -0.47 -7.80
C SER A 30 15.97 0.22 -7.32
N THR A 31 15.48 1.18 -8.09
CA THR A 31 14.17 1.78 -7.83
C THR A 31 13.09 0.76 -8.20
N LEU A 32 12.26 0.42 -7.23
CA LEU A 32 11.13 -0.50 -7.37
C LEU A 32 9.84 0.27 -7.11
N THR A 33 8.77 -0.12 -7.80
CA THR A 33 7.42 0.36 -7.51
C THR A 33 6.66 -0.74 -6.79
N VAL A 34 6.18 -0.46 -5.59
CA VAL A 34 5.42 -1.40 -4.77
C VAL A 34 4.01 -0.86 -4.55
N LEU A 35 3.03 -1.73 -4.78
CA LEU A 35 1.63 -1.51 -4.50
C LEU A 35 1.19 -2.48 -3.40
N PHE A 36 0.42 -1.97 -2.44
CA PHE A 36 -0.33 -2.79 -1.50
C PHE A 36 -1.81 -2.50 -1.65
N THR A 37 -2.62 -3.55 -1.68
CA THR A 37 -4.07 -3.48 -1.41
C THR A 37 -4.34 -4.09 -0.06
N ASP A 38 -5.40 -3.62 0.61
CA ASP A 38 -5.84 -4.17 1.89
C ASP A 38 -7.34 -3.97 2.06
N ILE A 39 -8.01 -4.89 2.77
CA ILE A 39 -9.45 -4.85 2.98
C ILE A 39 -9.74 -4.08 4.28
N VAL A 40 -10.57 -3.04 4.16
CA VAL A 40 -10.98 -2.26 5.33
C VAL A 40 -11.94 -3.09 6.17
N GLY A 41 -11.62 -3.27 7.45
CA GLY A 41 -12.42 -3.98 8.44
C GLY A 41 -12.56 -5.49 8.22
N SER A 42 -11.59 -6.14 7.58
CA SER A 42 -11.62 -7.59 7.34
C SER A 42 -11.85 -8.40 8.63
N THR A 43 -11.15 -8.10 9.72
CA THR A 43 -11.33 -8.79 11.02
C THR A 43 -12.79 -8.73 11.49
N HIS A 44 -13.44 -7.57 11.39
CA HIS A 44 -14.84 -7.42 11.79
C HIS A 44 -15.78 -8.20 10.87
N TYR A 45 -15.45 -8.26 9.57
CA TYR A 45 -16.20 -9.09 8.62
C TYR A 45 -16.16 -10.57 9.02
N PHE A 46 -15.00 -11.09 9.43
CA PHE A 46 -14.87 -12.46 9.96
C PHE A 46 -15.72 -12.66 11.21
N GLU A 47 -15.66 -11.74 12.18
CA GLU A 47 -16.44 -11.83 13.42
C GLU A 47 -17.96 -11.85 13.16
N ARG A 48 -18.42 -11.06 12.17
CA ARG A 48 -19.84 -10.90 11.86
C ARG A 48 -20.42 -12.02 11.01
N PHE A 49 -19.70 -12.45 9.97
CA PHE A 49 -20.21 -13.37 8.95
C PHE A 49 -19.60 -14.78 9.04
N GLY A 50 -18.60 -14.98 9.90
CA GLY A 50 -17.93 -16.25 10.14
C GLY A 50 -16.84 -16.59 9.11
N ASP A 51 -16.05 -17.62 9.44
CA ASP A 51 -14.83 -17.98 8.71
C ASP A 51 -15.06 -18.29 7.23
N THR A 52 -16.14 -19.03 6.90
CA THR A 52 -16.45 -19.39 5.51
C THR A 52 -16.70 -18.15 4.64
N ALA A 53 -17.48 -17.20 5.14
CA ALA A 53 -17.77 -15.96 4.42
C ALA A 53 -16.52 -15.06 4.34
N GLY A 54 -15.75 -14.99 5.42
CA GLY A 54 -14.48 -14.25 5.44
C GLY A 54 -13.46 -14.82 4.44
N LEU A 55 -13.28 -16.14 4.39
CA LEU A 55 -12.39 -16.79 3.42
C LEU A 55 -12.83 -16.57 1.97
N ALA A 56 -14.13 -16.66 1.70
CA ALA A 56 -14.67 -16.36 0.36
C ALA A 56 -14.42 -14.90 -0.05
N MET A 57 -14.56 -13.97 0.90
CA MET A 57 -14.28 -12.56 0.71
C MET A 57 -12.79 -12.31 0.40
N LEU A 58 -11.87 -12.92 1.16
CA LEU A 58 -10.42 -12.83 0.90
C LEU A 58 -10.02 -13.41 -0.46
N HIS A 59 -10.58 -14.56 -0.82
CA HIS A 59 -10.31 -15.21 -2.09
C HIS A 59 -10.73 -14.33 -3.26
N ARG A 60 -11.96 -13.82 -3.23
CA ARG A 60 -12.49 -12.90 -4.24
C ARG A 60 -11.63 -11.65 -4.39
N HIS A 61 -11.21 -11.03 -3.26
CA HIS A 61 -10.31 -9.88 -3.30
C HIS A 61 -8.98 -10.22 -3.98
N THR A 62 -8.35 -11.33 -3.55
CA THR A 62 -7.05 -11.76 -4.05
C THR A 62 -7.10 -12.07 -5.55
N GLU A 63 -8.11 -12.80 -6.01
CA GLU A 63 -8.29 -13.13 -7.43
C GLU A 63 -8.48 -11.88 -8.28
N GLN A 64 -9.36 -10.97 -7.85
CA GLN A 64 -9.60 -9.71 -8.55
C GLN A 64 -8.33 -8.87 -8.63
N ALA A 65 -7.67 -8.64 -7.49
CA ALA A 65 -6.48 -7.82 -7.44
C ALA A 65 -5.38 -8.42 -8.33
N THR A 66 -5.17 -9.74 -8.23
CA THR A 66 -4.18 -10.46 -9.05
C THR A 66 -4.45 -10.28 -10.55
N ALA A 67 -5.70 -10.44 -10.99
CA ALA A 67 -6.07 -10.28 -12.40
C ALA A 67 -5.76 -8.88 -12.92
N VAL A 68 -6.15 -7.83 -12.18
CA VAL A 68 -5.89 -6.44 -12.58
C VAL A 68 -4.41 -6.10 -12.53
N ILE A 69 -3.69 -6.56 -11.50
CA ILE A 69 -2.24 -6.36 -11.37
C ILE A 69 -1.52 -6.93 -12.60
N GLN A 70 -1.86 -8.16 -13.01
CA GLN A 70 -1.27 -8.81 -14.19
C GLN A 70 -1.62 -8.09 -15.50
N GLN A 71 -2.87 -7.61 -15.65
CA GLN A 71 -3.28 -6.82 -16.83
C GLN A 71 -2.44 -5.56 -17.01
N HIS A 72 -2.01 -4.96 -15.91
CA HIS A 72 -1.13 -3.78 -15.90
C HIS A 72 0.36 -4.12 -15.75
N GLN A 73 0.74 -5.35 -16.14
CA GLN A 73 2.14 -5.83 -16.15
C GLN A 73 2.81 -5.88 -14.77
N GLY A 74 2.02 -5.81 -13.70
CA GLY A 74 2.49 -6.01 -12.34
C GLY A 74 2.67 -7.49 -12.02
N ASN A 75 3.52 -7.76 -11.03
CA ASN A 75 3.75 -9.08 -10.50
C ASN A 75 3.30 -9.13 -9.03
N VAL A 76 2.40 -10.05 -8.69
CA VAL A 76 2.03 -10.30 -7.30
C VAL A 76 3.20 -11.00 -6.62
N ILE A 77 3.75 -10.37 -5.58
CA ILE A 77 4.86 -10.92 -4.81
C ILE A 77 4.34 -11.92 -3.79
N LYS A 78 3.37 -11.51 -2.99
CA LYS A 78 2.77 -12.33 -1.91
C LYS A 78 1.48 -11.71 -1.38
N THR A 79 0.72 -12.51 -0.67
CA THR A 79 -0.39 -12.08 0.18
C THR A 79 0.00 -12.16 1.66
N ILE A 80 -0.50 -11.23 2.46
CA ILE A 80 -0.25 -11.15 3.91
C ILE A 80 -1.60 -10.96 4.60
N GLY A 81 -2.26 -12.05 4.96
CA GLY A 81 -3.64 -12.00 5.43
C GLY A 81 -4.58 -11.57 4.29
N ASP A 82 -5.21 -10.42 4.45
CA ASP A 82 -6.08 -9.76 3.47
C ASP A 82 -5.35 -8.76 2.57
N SER A 83 -4.08 -8.49 2.84
CA SER A 83 -3.28 -7.60 2.01
C SER A 83 -2.66 -8.32 0.81
N VAL A 84 -2.67 -7.68 -0.36
CA VAL A 84 -1.90 -8.13 -1.56
C VAL A 84 -0.72 -7.19 -1.77
N MET A 85 0.48 -7.74 -1.88
CA MET A 85 1.69 -7.01 -2.23
C MET A 85 2.08 -7.32 -3.68
N ALA A 86 2.27 -6.28 -4.48
CA ALA A 86 2.72 -6.40 -5.86
C ALA A 86 3.83 -5.42 -6.18
N GLU A 87 4.66 -5.79 -7.16
CA GLU A 87 5.61 -4.89 -7.78
C GLU A 87 5.21 -4.55 -9.21
N PHE A 88 5.61 -3.37 -9.67
CA PHE A 88 5.39 -2.91 -11.03
C PHE A 88 6.69 -2.42 -11.66
N PRO A 89 6.85 -2.57 -12.99
CA PRO A 89 8.01 -2.04 -13.69
C PRO A 89 8.01 -0.50 -13.72
N GLU A 90 6.83 0.13 -13.69
CA GLU A 90 6.67 1.59 -13.71
C GLU A 90 5.61 2.07 -12.72
N PRO A 91 5.80 3.25 -12.08
CA PRO A 91 4.81 3.80 -11.15
C PRO A 91 3.45 4.08 -11.79
N THR A 92 3.42 4.57 -13.04
CA THR A 92 2.18 4.85 -13.77
C THR A 92 1.31 3.61 -13.92
N LEU A 93 1.91 2.45 -14.19
CA LEU A 93 1.19 1.18 -14.31
C LEU A 93 0.59 0.73 -12.97
N ALA A 94 1.33 0.90 -11.87
CA ALA A 94 0.81 0.61 -10.54
C ALA A 94 -0.42 1.47 -10.19
N VAL A 95 -0.38 2.76 -10.53
CA VAL A 95 -1.50 3.67 -10.25
C VAL A 95 -2.71 3.37 -11.13
N ARG A 96 -2.51 3.01 -12.41
CA ARG A 96 -3.61 2.55 -13.28
C ARG A 96 -4.23 1.25 -12.75
N ALA A 97 -3.41 0.30 -12.31
CA ALA A 97 -3.89 -0.92 -11.67
C ALA A 97 -4.70 -0.61 -10.41
N ALA A 98 -4.22 0.29 -9.55
CA ALA A 98 -4.95 0.72 -8.35
C ALA A 98 -6.32 1.32 -8.69
N VAL A 99 -6.39 2.18 -9.70
CA VAL A 99 -7.64 2.79 -10.21
C VAL A 99 -8.63 1.72 -10.66
N ASP A 100 -8.17 0.75 -11.46
CA ASP A 100 -9.04 -0.30 -11.97
C ASP A 100 -9.48 -1.29 -10.89
N ILE A 101 -8.61 -1.60 -9.90
CA ILE A 101 -8.98 -2.39 -8.72
C ILE A 101 -10.11 -1.70 -7.95
N GLN A 102 -10.01 -0.39 -7.69
CA GLN A 102 -11.08 0.35 -7.00
C GLN A 102 -12.38 0.34 -7.80
N ARG A 103 -12.32 0.59 -9.11
CA ARG A 103 -13.51 0.57 -9.99
C ARG A 103 -14.18 -0.80 -10.02
N GLN A 104 -13.41 -1.88 -10.05
CA GLN A 104 -13.96 -3.22 -10.07
C GLN A 104 -14.57 -3.58 -8.70
N GLN A 105 -13.93 -3.20 -7.59
CA GLN A 105 -14.50 -3.38 -6.25
C GLN A 105 -15.82 -2.60 -6.11
N TRP A 106 -15.85 -1.36 -6.60
CA TRP A 106 -17.03 -0.52 -6.60
C TRP A 106 -18.21 -1.20 -7.30
N LYS A 107 -18.00 -1.65 -8.54
CA LYS A 107 -19.03 -2.35 -9.33
C LYS A 107 -19.52 -3.65 -8.67
N GLN A 108 -18.65 -4.36 -7.95
CA GLN A 108 -19.05 -5.56 -7.22
C GLN A 108 -19.93 -5.21 -6.02
N ASN A 109 -19.58 -4.16 -5.28
CA ASN A 109 -20.36 -3.70 -4.14
C ASN A 109 -21.78 -3.29 -4.54
N GLU A 110 -21.98 -2.73 -5.74
CA GLU A 110 -23.31 -2.38 -6.26
C GLU A 110 -24.26 -3.59 -6.39
N GLN A 111 -23.72 -4.81 -6.43
CA GLN A 111 -24.50 -6.05 -6.52
C GLN A 111 -24.76 -6.69 -5.14
N LEU A 112 -24.29 -6.07 -4.06
CA LEU A 112 -24.34 -6.62 -2.71
C LEU A 112 -25.15 -5.72 -1.77
N PRO A 113 -25.83 -6.30 -0.76
CA PRO A 113 -26.38 -5.52 0.34
C PRO A 113 -25.30 -4.68 1.01
N ASP A 114 -25.64 -3.47 1.47
CA ASP A 114 -24.69 -2.53 2.10
C ASP A 114 -23.85 -3.17 3.23
N GLN A 115 -24.39 -4.15 3.95
CA GLN A 115 -23.72 -4.83 5.06
C GLN A 115 -22.67 -5.86 4.62
N GLU A 116 -22.72 -6.31 3.37
CA GLU A 116 -21.79 -7.28 2.77
C GLU A 116 -20.76 -6.62 1.84
N GLN A 117 -20.90 -5.31 1.61
CA GLN A 117 -19.95 -4.54 0.81
C GLN A 117 -18.60 -4.47 1.52
N THR A 118 -17.52 -4.61 0.74
CA THR A 118 -16.15 -4.50 1.23
C THR A 118 -15.44 -3.36 0.54
N HIS A 119 -14.66 -2.58 1.28
CA HIS A 119 -13.90 -1.48 0.72
C HIS A 119 -12.42 -1.75 0.80
N LEU A 120 -11.69 -1.33 -0.22
CA LEU A 120 -10.25 -1.48 -0.28
C LEU A 120 -9.56 -0.16 0.02
N ARG A 121 -8.40 -0.25 0.64
CA ARG A 121 -7.42 0.82 0.70
C ARG A 121 -6.20 0.40 -0.11
N ILE A 122 -5.66 1.33 -0.90
CA ILE A 122 -4.51 1.04 -1.77
C ILE A 122 -3.43 2.08 -1.55
N GLY A 123 -2.18 1.63 -1.40
CA GLY A 123 -1.02 2.51 -1.34
C GLY A 123 0.02 2.14 -2.39
N VAL A 124 0.62 3.14 -3.01
CA VAL A 124 1.68 2.97 -4.02
C VAL A 124 2.90 3.80 -3.64
N HIS A 125 4.07 3.19 -3.64
CA HIS A 125 5.33 3.88 -3.43
C HIS A 125 6.41 3.39 -4.38
N ALA A 126 7.27 4.32 -4.81
CA ALA A 126 8.45 4.02 -5.61
C ALA A 126 9.70 4.45 -4.84
N GLY A 127 10.68 3.56 -4.72
CA GLY A 127 11.87 3.81 -3.92
C GLY A 127 12.91 2.71 -4.05
N LEU A 128 14.05 2.89 -3.37
CA LEU A 128 15.15 1.92 -3.42
C LEU A 128 14.80 0.63 -2.68
N GLY A 129 14.92 -0.49 -3.37
CA GLY A 129 14.79 -1.84 -2.84
C GLY A 129 15.61 -2.83 -3.63
N PHE A 130 15.49 -4.11 -3.30
CA PHE A 130 16.17 -5.19 -4.02
C PHE A 130 15.29 -6.44 -4.04
N ARG A 131 15.50 -7.28 -5.05
CA ARG A 131 14.81 -8.57 -5.19
C ARG A 131 15.71 -9.68 -4.68
N TYR A 132 15.15 -10.60 -3.90
CA TYR A 132 15.86 -11.78 -3.42
C TYR A 132 14.89 -12.94 -3.19
N GLY A 133 15.19 -14.12 -3.74
CA GLY A 133 14.37 -15.32 -3.54
C GLY A 133 12.91 -15.20 -4.01
N GLY A 134 12.66 -14.39 -5.05
CA GLY A 134 11.29 -14.13 -5.55
C GLY A 134 10.49 -13.11 -4.73
N ASP A 135 11.11 -12.45 -3.75
CA ASP A 135 10.50 -11.46 -2.88
C ASP A 135 11.20 -10.10 -3.03
N VAL A 136 10.56 -9.04 -2.55
CA VAL A 136 11.04 -7.66 -2.60
C VAL A 136 11.34 -7.18 -1.18
N TYR A 137 12.51 -6.56 -1.02
CA TYR A 137 13.00 -6.08 0.27
C TYR A 137 13.52 -4.64 0.17
N GLY A 138 13.69 -4.04 1.34
CA GLY A 138 14.21 -2.69 1.50
C GLY A 138 13.12 -1.72 1.94
N ASP A 139 13.55 -0.47 2.05
CA ASP A 139 12.71 0.58 2.63
C ASP A 139 11.46 0.89 1.80
N VAL A 140 11.54 0.65 0.48
CA VAL A 140 10.39 0.77 -0.44
C VAL A 140 9.16 -0.01 0.04
N VAL A 141 9.35 -1.22 0.58
CA VAL A 141 8.24 -2.05 1.07
C VAL A 141 7.63 -1.47 2.34
N ASN A 142 8.48 -1.01 3.26
CA ASN A 142 8.05 -0.43 4.53
C ASN A 142 7.27 0.87 4.30
N VAL A 143 7.75 1.74 3.41
CA VAL A 143 7.08 2.99 3.06
C VAL A 143 5.76 2.69 2.35
N ALA A 144 5.73 1.79 1.36
CA ALA A 144 4.49 1.41 0.68
C ALA A 144 3.43 0.87 1.65
N ALA A 145 3.81 -0.02 2.57
CA ALA A 145 2.91 -0.57 3.58
C ALA A 145 2.39 0.52 4.53
N ARG A 146 3.24 1.48 4.94
CA ARG A 146 2.86 2.58 5.83
C ARG A 146 1.96 3.60 5.14
N VAL A 147 2.22 3.93 3.87
CA VAL A 147 1.31 4.74 3.04
C VAL A 147 -0.06 4.07 2.99
N THR A 148 -0.10 2.76 2.70
CA THR A 148 -1.36 1.99 2.63
C THR A 148 -2.12 1.98 3.95
N LYS A 149 -1.43 1.83 5.09
CA LYS A 149 -2.08 1.88 6.41
C LYS A 149 -2.75 3.22 6.71
N ARG A 150 -2.27 4.32 6.12
CA ARG A 150 -2.86 5.67 6.23
C ARG A 150 -3.96 5.93 5.22
N THR A 151 -4.14 5.03 4.25
CA THR A 151 -5.19 5.10 3.25
C THR A 151 -6.53 4.70 3.85
N GLY A 152 -7.55 5.51 3.59
CA GLY A 152 -8.94 5.23 3.96
C GLY A 152 -9.67 4.27 3.01
N PRO A 153 -10.93 3.93 3.34
CA PRO A 153 -11.75 3.11 2.45
C PRO A 153 -11.96 3.79 1.11
N ALA A 154 -11.91 2.98 0.06
CA ALA A 154 -12.03 3.37 -1.34
C ALA A 154 -11.03 4.47 -1.79
N GLN A 155 -9.93 4.64 -1.07
CA GLN A 155 -8.90 5.64 -1.37
C GLN A 155 -7.67 4.98 -1.98
N ILE A 156 -6.93 5.75 -2.79
CA ILE A 156 -5.61 5.38 -3.32
C ILE A 156 -4.64 6.48 -2.89
N LEU A 157 -3.66 6.14 -2.05
CA LEU A 157 -2.58 7.05 -1.71
C LEU A 157 -1.30 6.69 -2.45
N ILE A 158 -0.61 7.71 -2.94
CA ILE A 158 0.66 7.58 -3.64
C ILE A 158 1.71 8.48 -2.99
N SER A 159 2.94 8.00 -2.89
CA SER A 159 4.06 8.84 -2.44
C SER A 159 4.45 9.92 -3.45
N GLY A 160 5.18 10.94 -3.01
CA GLY A 160 5.71 12.00 -3.88
C GLY A 160 6.55 11.47 -5.04
N ALA A 161 7.40 10.47 -4.78
CA ALA A 161 8.21 9.82 -5.81
C ALA A 161 7.37 9.19 -6.94
N VAL A 162 6.19 8.65 -6.60
CA VAL A 162 5.24 8.16 -7.62
C VAL A 162 4.62 9.34 -8.35
N ARG A 163 4.12 10.35 -7.62
CA ARG A 163 3.48 11.54 -8.21
C ARG A 163 4.36 12.25 -9.22
N GLU A 164 5.66 12.37 -8.97
CA GLU A 164 6.62 13.02 -9.88
C GLU A 164 6.58 12.38 -11.28
N THR A 165 6.52 11.05 -11.34
CA THR A 165 6.47 10.30 -12.60
C THR A 165 5.13 10.40 -13.34
N LEU A 166 4.03 10.73 -12.64
CA LEU A 166 2.68 10.83 -13.24
C LEU A 166 2.42 12.14 -13.97
N SER A 167 3.31 13.12 -13.89
CA SER A 167 3.05 14.50 -14.37
C SER A 167 2.73 14.61 -15.87
N GLY A 168 2.97 13.57 -16.67
CA GLY A 168 2.62 13.50 -18.08
C GLY A 168 1.32 12.75 -18.40
N ASP A 169 0.65 12.11 -17.43
CA ASP A 169 -0.56 11.32 -17.67
C ASP A 169 -1.82 12.12 -17.31
N ALA A 170 -2.48 12.70 -18.32
CA ALA A 170 -3.69 13.50 -18.15
C ALA A 170 -4.90 12.69 -17.63
N GLN A 171 -4.87 11.36 -17.69
CA GLN A 171 -5.95 10.52 -17.20
C GLN A 171 -5.86 10.27 -15.69
N LEU A 172 -4.69 10.47 -15.10
CA LEU A 172 -4.44 10.26 -13.67
C LEU A 172 -4.47 11.59 -12.91
N ARG A 173 -5.63 11.88 -12.32
CA ARG A 173 -5.79 13.05 -11.45
C ARG A 173 -5.31 12.73 -10.05
N CYS A 174 -4.48 13.60 -9.49
CA CYS A 174 -3.99 13.49 -8.13
C CYS A 174 -4.12 14.82 -7.40
N HIS A 175 -4.45 14.80 -6.11
CA HIS A 175 -4.38 15.99 -5.25
C HIS A 175 -3.38 15.79 -4.11
N SER A 176 -2.68 16.86 -3.74
CA SER A 176 -1.75 16.80 -2.60
C SER A 176 -2.55 16.72 -1.31
N LEU A 177 -2.10 15.87 -0.41
CA LEU A 177 -2.55 15.79 0.97
C LEU A 177 -1.48 16.31 1.94
N GLY A 178 -0.37 16.84 1.43
CA GLY A 178 0.73 17.31 2.23
C GLY A 178 1.63 16.19 2.74
N LYS A 179 2.35 16.46 3.83
CA LYS A 179 3.42 15.60 4.33
C LYS A 179 3.01 14.84 5.59
N ILE A 180 3.15 13.52 5.56
CA ILE A 180 2.90 12.63 6.70
C ILE A 180 4.21 12.17 7.33
N THR A 181 4.21 12.00 8.65
CA THR A 181 5.31 11.30 9.33
C THR A 181 5.14 9.80 9.12
N ILE A 182 6.18 9.17 8.60
CA ILE A 182 6.28 7.72 8.51
C ILE A 182 7.10 7.28 9.72
N GLU A 183 6.50 6.51 10.62
CA GLU A 183 7.23 6.01 11.80
C GLU A 183 8.49 5.26 11.35
N GLY A 184 9.60 5.48 12.07
CA GLY A 184 10.92 4.95 11.69
C GLY A 184 11.67 5.79 10.65
N ARG A 185 11.10 6.88 10.12
CA ARG A 185 11.81 7.87 9.28
C ARG A 185 11.84 9.25 9.94
N ALA A 186 12.96 9.94 9.76
CA ALA A 186 13.13 11.33 10.22
C ALA A 186 12.45 12.32 9.26
N GLU A 187 12.48 12.03 7.96
CA GLU A 187 11.87 12.87 6.94
C GLU A 187 10.38 12.53 6.77
N LYS A 188 9.58 13.57 6.53
CA LYS A 188 8.16 13.40 6.22
C LYS A 188 7.99 13.04 4.74
N GLU A 189 7.10 12.10 4.47
CA GLU A 189 6.75 11.68 3.12
C GLU A 189 5.62 12.56 2.59
N GLU A 190 5.78 13.13 1.40
CA GLU A 190 4.67 13.80 0.73
C GLU A 190 3.73 12.76 0.12
N VAL A 191 2.44 12.94 0.34
CA VAL A 191 1.42 11.98 -0.10
C VAL A 191 0.37 12.70 -0.92
N PHE A 192 -0.06 12.01 -1.96
CA PHE A 192 -1.10 12.45 -2.86
C PHE A 192 -2.18 11.38 -2.92
N GLU A 193 -3.39 11.81 -3.19
CA GLU A 193 -4.51 10.91 -3.44
C GLU A 193 -4.80 10.86 -4.94
N ALA A 194 -4.80 9.65 -5.48
CA ALA A 194 -5.13 9.40 -6.87
C ALA A 194 -6.63 9.14 -7.01
N LEU A 195 -7.29 9.92 -7.87
CA LEU A 195 -8.72 9.83 -8.11
C LEU A 195 -9.02 8.75 -9.16
N TRP A 196 -9.94 7.84 -8.84
CA TRP A 196 -10.34 6.74 -9.72
C TRP A 196 -11.72 6.92 -10.35
N THR A 197 -12.48 7.94 -9.94
CA THR A 197 -13.79 8.31 -10.51
C THR A 197 -13.91 9.84 -10.66
N ASP A 198 -15.02 10.33 -11.19
CA ASP A 198 -15.31 11.77 -11.29
C ASP A 198 -15.46 12.42 -9.90
N ALA A 199 -15.29 13.74 -9.84
CA ALA A 199 -15.21 14.48 -8.58
C ALA A 199 -16.53 14.44 -7.79
N GLU A 200 -17.68 14.41 -8.47
CA GLU A 200 -18.99 14.40 -7.82
C GLU A 200 -19.26 13.04 -7.18
N THR A 201 -19.08 11.95 -7.94
CA THR A 201 -19.17 10.58 -7.42
C THR A 201 -18.18 10.37 -6.27
N TYR A 202 -16.96 10.89 -6.40
CA TYR A 202 -15.94 10.73 -5.37
C TYR A 202 -16.30 11.48 -4.08
N ALA A 203 -16.78 12.72 -4.19
CA ALA A 203 -17.20 13.50 -3.04
C ALA A 203 -18.38 12.85 -2.30
N ASP A 204 -19.36 12.32 -3.03
CA ASP A 204 -20.49 11.61 -2.42
C ASP A 204 -20.04 10.35 -1.69
N LEU A 205 -19.21 9.55 -2.36
CA LEU A 205 -18.64 8.35 -1.78
C LEU A 205 -17.88 8.64 -0.47
N ARG A 206 -17.00 9.65 -0.49
CA ARG A 206 -16.22 10.03 0.69
C ARG A 206 -17.13 10.45 1.84
N ARG A 207 -18.18 11.24 1.60
CA ARG A 207 -19.17 11.59 2.64
C ARG A 207 -19.84 10.36 3.24
N ARG A 208 -20.27 9.41 2.40
CA ARG A 208 -20.94 8.17 2.85
C ARG A 208 -20.00 7.30 3.69
N LEU A 209 -18.78 7.08 3.22
CA LEU A 209 -17.78 6.26 3.93
C LEU A 209 -17.31 6.91 5.23
N SER A 210 -17.04 8.22 5.23
CA SER A 210 -16.72 8.95 6.47
C SER A 210 -17.85 8.85 7.49
N SER A 211 -19.11 8.94 7.04
CA SER A 211 -20.26 8.78 7.94
C SER A 211 -20.38 7.35 8.48
N ALA A 212 -20.11 6.33 7.66
CA ALA A 212 -20.11 4.92 8.07
C ALA A 212 -18.97 4.60 9.04
N LEU A 213 -17.77 5.15 8.80
CA LEU A 213 -16.63 5.08 9.72
C LEU A 213 -16.98 5.70 11.08
N GLN A 214 -17.59 6.89 11.09
CA GLN A 214 -18.00 7.58 12.33
C GLN A 214 -19.03 6.79 13.14
N ARG A 215 -19.91 6.03 12.48
CA ARG A 215 -20.89 5.17 13.16
C ARG A 215 -20.31 3.84 13.64
N GLY A 216 -19.05 3.52 13.30
CA GLY A 216 -18.44 2.23 13.59
C GLY A 216 -18.92 1.10 12.67
N ASP A 217 -19.49 1.44 11.51
CA ASP A 217 -19.94 0.46 10.52
C ASP A 217 -18.76 -0.09 9.70
N LEU A 218 -17.62 0.62 9.69
CA LEU A 218 -16.38 0.30 8.96
C LEU A 218 -15.18 0.28 9.92
N VAL A 219 -15.01 -0.74 10.76
CA VAL A 219 -13.91 -0.76 11.75
C VAL A 219 -12.69 -1.52 11.22
N SER A 220 -11.68 -0.80 10.73
CA SER A 220 -10.29 -1.31 10.74
C SER A 220 -9.67 -0.98 12.10
N PRO A 221 -9.15 -1.95 12.87
CA PRO A 221 -8.35 -1.64 14.05
C PRO A 221 -7.14 -0.77 13.65
N GLY A 222 -6.96 0.37 14.33
CA GLY A 222 -5.77 1.22 14.20
C GLY A 222 -5.82 2.35 13.18
N VAL A 223 -6.99 2.66 12.60
CA VAL A 223 -7.20 3.89 11.82
C VAL A 223 -8.13 4.80 12.62
N GLN A 224 -7.60 5.86 13.23
CA GLN A 224 -8.45 6.91 13.79
C GLN A 224 -9.04 7.73 12.64
N LEU A 225 -10.21 8.33 12.85
CA LEU A 225 -10.81 9.23 11.86
C LEU A 225 -9.86 10.39 11.51
N ASP A 226 -9.02 10.78 12.47
CA ASP A 226 -7.98 11.81 12.34
C ASP A 226 -6.71 11.31 11.60
N ASP A 227 -6.54 9.98 11.47
CA ASP A 227 -5.47 9.39 10.66
C ASP A 227 -5.79 9.41 9.17
N LEU A 228 -7.08 9.50 8.84
CA LEU A 228 -7.59 9.70 7.49
C LEU A 228 -7.39 11.15 7.10
N MET A 229 -6.64 11.36 6.02
CA MET A 229 -6.40 12.70 5.51
C MET A 229 -7.73 13.39 5.16
N PRO A 230 -7.98 14.61 5.68
CA PRO A 230 -9.21 15.33 5.39
C PRO A 230 -9.29 15.64 3.89
N VAL A 231 -10.51 15.56 3.36
CA VAL A 231 -10.81 16.08 2.03
C VAL A 231 -11.00 17.57 2.21
N GLU A 232 -9.99 18.39 1.92
CA GLU A 232 -10.26 19.81 1.75
C GLU A 232 -11.11 19.97 0.49
N PRO A 233 -12.27 20.64 0.56
CA PRO A 233 -13.01 21.00 -0.64
C PRO A 233 -12.19 22.02 -1.42
N GLY A 234 -11.66 21.61 -2.57
CA GLY A 234 -11.16 22.53 -3.59
C GLY A 234 -12.29 23.27 -4.28
#